data_AF-A0A8J6TVS5-F1
#
_entry.id   AF-A0A8J6TVS5-F1
#
_cell.length_a   1.000
_cell.length_b   1.000
_cell.length_c   1.000
_cell.angle_alpha   90.00
_cell.angle_beta   90.00
_cell.angle_gamma   90.00
#
_symmetry.space_group_name_H-M   'P 1'
#
loop_
_entity.id
_entity.type
_entity.pdbx_description
1 polymer ?
#
loop_
_entity_poly.entity_id
_entity_poly.type
_entity_poly.pdbx_seq_one_letter_code
_entity_poly.pdbx_strand_id
1 'polypeptide(L)'
;TKAKEEAKVRVLRDAGFDMDLGGADITSVQYQNANNSVRVTDEFMRAVEEDADFGLRARMTGEVIEKVSAKKLFRTIAQAAWECADPGLQYDDTINDWHTCPETGRITASNPCSEYMHLDNSSCNLASLNLLEFLQEDGSFDSARFVKCVELVITAMDISICFADFPTKKIGETTRAYRQLGIGYANLGALLMATGHPYDSDSGRGVAAAITSLMTGTAYRRSAELAGAVGPYEGYARNADAHKRVMRKHAAANDAIRPQGAVATAIVREATRQWQDGTAIGAKNGWRNAQASVLAPTGCLTPDTLVTSDRGLARLGEIGDVYGDRWQDLEMRVSTDEGPRRATKFFVNGEEPTRRIVTAGGYRIQGTLTHRVKVVDETTGTWVWKRMADVRPGDLVPMQLGGMIGEPHRVPLPVLDQAYYAGDRRLYVPDAVNADLAELVGYFMGDGSLHAKGIRLCVADTDLDVVERIQVLSKGLFGLEPVVTPAQGYHEVTLQSVRLARWWQAAGFAKTLPAADHAGKGWSPRVPSAILETNDVSVYAAFLRGLFEADGTVLEGVPSVSTASESFAAEVRTLFLVLGMATTTRMTTGGFGSTMWQVRLRNT
;
A
#
# COMPACT_ATOMS: atom_id res chain seq x y z
N THR A 1 -14.30 3.15 27.17
CA THR A 1 -13.11 3.71 26.48
C THR A 1 -12.71 2.72 25.40
N LYS A 2 -12.06 3.15 24.33
CA LYS A 2 -11.67 2.26 23.21
C LYS A 2 -10.88 1.04 23.69
N ALA A 3 -9.98 1.20 24.67
CA ALA A 3 -9.29 0.07 25.31
C ALA A 3 -10.21 -0.99 25.97
N LYS A 4 -11.33 -0.59 26.58
CA LYS A 4 -12.32 -1.55 27.11
C LYS A 4 -13.08 -2.26 25.99
N GLU A 5 -13.39 -1.53 24.92
CA GLU A 5 -13.99 -2.10 23.72
C GLU A 5 -13.02 -3.07 23.02
N GLU A 6 -11.71 -2.79 23.04
CA GLU A 6 -10.65 -3.67 22.55
C GLU A 6 -10.52 -4.94 23.40
N ALA A 7 -10.60 -4.82 24.73
CA ALA A 7 -10.66 -5.98 25.61
C ALA A 7 -11.92 -6.83 25.33
N LYS A 8 -13.06 -6.19 25.07
CA LYS A 8 -14.31 -6.87 24.66
C LYS A 8 -14.13 -7.58 23.31
N VAL A 9 -13.47 -6.94 22.33
CA VAL A 9 -13.12 -7.53 21.04
C VAL A 9 -12.30 -8.80 21.23
N ARG A 10 -11.25 -8.76 22.06
CA ARG A 10 -10.41 -9.95 22.35
C ARG A 10 -11.22 -11.08 22.97
N VAL A 11 -12.05 -10.80 23.98
CA VAL A 11 -12.89 -11.81 24.65
C VAL A 11 -13.92 -12.40 23.69
N LEU A 12 -14.58 -11.57 22.87
CA LEU A 12 -15.57 -12.02 21.91
C LEU A 12 -14.92 -12.85 20.79
N ARG A 13 -13.76 -12.42 20.27
CA ARG A 13 -12.97 -13.19 19.32
C ARG A 13 -12.61 -14.57 19.89
N ASP A 14 -12.10 -14.62 21.12
CA ASP A 14 -11.72 -15.87 21.77
C ASP A 14 -12.94 -16.77 22.08
N ALA A 15 -14.13 -16.18 22.16
CA ALA A 15 -15.41 -16.89 22.26
C ALA A 15 -16.01 -17.30 20.90
N GLY A 16 -15.32 -17.03 19.78
CA GLY A 16 -15.69 -17.45 18.43
C GLY A 16 -16.58 -16.47 17.66
N PHE A 17 -16.73 -15.23 18.13
CA PHE A 17 -17.42 -14.16 17.38
C PHE A 17 -16.49 -13.55 16.32
N ASP A 18 -17.09 -13.11 15.22
CA ASP A 18 -16.40 -12.48 14.09
C ASP A 18 -16.11 -11.00 14.39
N MET A 19 -15.04 -10.80 15.16
CA MET A 19 -14.59 -9.49 15.64
C MET A 19 -13.54 -8.83 14.74
N ASP A 20 -13.34 -9.34 13.53
CA ASP A 20 -12.45 -8.74 12.53
C ASP A 20 -13.05 -7.43 11.99
N LEU A 21 -12.23 -6.52 11.47
CA LEU A 21 -12.70 -5.23 10.96
C LEU A 21 -13.58 -5.44 9.71
N GLY A 22 -14.90 -5.25 9.86
CA GLY A 22 -15.91 -5.58 8.83
C GLY A 22 -16.63 -6.92 9.06
N GLY A 23 -16.22 -7.67 10.09
CA GLY A 23 -16.89 -8.88 10.55
C GLY A 23 -18.32 -8.62 11.04
N ALA A 24 -19.15 -9.65 11.01
CA ALA A 24 -20.58 -9.50 11.31
C ALA A 24 -20.83 -8.97 12.75
N ASP A 25 -19.97 -9.34 13.69
CA ASP A 25 -20.16 -9.07 15.12
C ASP A 25 -19.44 -7.79 15.60
N ILE A 26 -18.44 -7.29 14.86
CA ILE A 26 -17.67 -6.09 15.27
C ILE A 26 -18.52 -4.82 15.33
N THR A 27 -19.60 -4.76 14.55
CA THR A 27 -20.54 -3.62 14.54
C THR A 27 -21.20 -3.36 15.89
N SER A 28 -21.20 -4.36 16.78
CA SER A 28 -21.70 -4.28 18.16
C SER A 28 -20.71 -3.66 19.16
N VAL A 29 -19.49 -3.34 18.72
CA VAL A 29 -18.41 -2.74 19.53
C VAL A 29 -18.27 -1.27 19.17
N GLN A 30 -18.21 -0.42 20.20
CA GLN A 30 -18.20 1.02 19.99
C GLN A 30 -16.79 1.56 19.72
N TYR A 31 -16.72 2.71 19.04
CA TYR A 31 -15.47 3.48 18.84
C TYR A 31 -14.38 2.82 17.99
N GLN A 32 -14.67 1.71 17.30
CA GLN A 32 -13.71 1.06 16.39
C GLN A 32 -13.61 1.73 15.01
N ASN A 33 -14.66 2.43 14.58
CA ASN A 33 -14.69 3.16 13.30
C ASN A 33 -14.16 4.59 13.39
N ALA A 34 -13.41 4.92 14.45
CA ALA A 34 -12.86 6.25 14.65
C ALA A 34 -11.47 6.18 15.30
N ASN A 35 -10.55 7.01 14.80
CA ASN A 35 -9.31 7.35 15.47
C ASN A 35 -9.60 8.38 16.56
N ASN A 36 -9.09 8.14 17.77
CA ASN A 36 -9.29 9.08 18.88
C ASN A 36 -7.98 9.81 19.14
N SER A 37 -8.06 11.10 19.48
CA SER A 37 -6.88 11.84 19.93
C SER A 37 -7.24 12.65 21.15
N VAL A 38 -6.30 12.74 22.08
CA VAL A 38 -6.41 13.59 23.27
C VAL A 38 -5.44 14.74 23.11
N ARG A 39 -5.95 15.93 23.38
CA ARG A 39 -5.18 17.17 23.42
C ARG A 39 -4.83 17.51 24.86
N VAL A 40 -3.54 17.68 25.11
CA VAL A 40 -3.00 18.07 26.42
C VAL A 40 -2.48 19.51 26.36
N THR A 41 -2.68 20.26 27.44
CA THR A 41 -2.17 21.62 27.63
C THR A 41 -0.85 21.59 28.39
N ASP A 42 -0.08 22.67 28.33
CA ASP A 42 1.15 22.84 29.10
C ASP A 42 0.86 22.86 30.61
N GLU A 43 -0.31 23.39 31.03
CA GLU A 43 -0.80 23.32 32.42
C GLU A 43 -0.92 21.86 32.88
N PHE A 44 -1.53 21.01 32.05
CA PHE A 44 -1.68 19.60 32.37
C PHE A 44 -0.31 18.88 32.40
N MET A 45 0.55 19.12 31.41
CA MET A 45 1.86 18.47 31.34
C MET A 45 2.77 18.86 32.51
N ARG A 46 2.78 20.12 32.95
CA ARG A 46 3.49 20.53 34.18
C ARG A 46 2.94 19.82 35.41
N ALA A 47 1.61 19.72 35.54
CA ALA A 47 1.00 18.99 36.65
C ALA A 47 1.37 17.49 36.64
N VAL A 48 1.57 16.88 35.47
CA VAL A 48 2.08 15.50 35.35
C VAL A 48 3.52 15.38 35.86
N GLU A 49 4.40 16.29 35.45
CA GLU A 49 5.82 16.30 35.86
C GLU A 49 5.99 16.53 37.37
N GLU A 50 5.18 17.43 37.93
CA GLU A 50 5.20 17.80 39.35
C GLU A 50 4.41 16.83 40.26
N ASP A 51 3.76 15.82 39.68
CA ASP A 51 2.85 14.89 40.37
C ASP A 51 1.71 15.61 41.14
N ALA A 52 1.18 16.66 40.53
CA ALA A 52 0.14 17.51 41.09
C ALA A 52 -1.27 17.07 40.68
N ASP A 53 -2.28 17.60 41.37
CA ASP A 53 -3.67 17.49 40.99
C ASP A 53 -4.00 18.46 39.83
N PHE A 54 -4.85 18.00 38.91
CA PHE A 54 -5.37 18.77 37.79
C PHE A 54 -6.89 18.93 37.91
N GLY A 55 -7.37 20.16 37.70
CA GLY A 55 -8.79 20.47 37.74
C GLY A 55 -9.48 20.19 36.39
N LEU A 56 -10.41 19.24 36.36
CA LEU A 56 -11.31 19.05 35.23
C LEU A 56 -12.30 20.21 35.18
N ARG A 57 -12.41 20.88 34.03
CA ARG A 57 -13.22 22.09 33.86
C ARG A 57 -14.45 21.85 32.99
N ALA A 58 -15.58 22.43 33.38
CA ALA A 58 -16.78 22.41 32.55
C ALA A 58 -16.58 23.25 31.28
N ARG A 59 -16.93 22.71 30.11
CA ARG A 59 -16.68 23.37 28.81
C ARG A 59 -17.39 24.74 28.65
N MET A 60 -18.55 24.92 29.29
CA MET A 60 -19.34 26.15 29.13
C MET A 60 -18.99 27.24 30.14
N THR A 61 -18.61 26.87 31.38
CA THR A 61 -18.39 27.82 32.48
C THR A 61 -16.92 27.96 32.88
N GLY A 62 -16.07 26.99 32.54
CA GLY A 62 -14.64 26.97 32.93
C GLY A 62 -14.39 26.63 34.40
N GLU A 63 -15.45 26.44 35.19
CA GLU A 63 -15.38 26.07 36.60
C GLU A 63 -14.80 24.67 36.77
N VAL A 64 -13.98 24.49 37.81
CA VAL A 64 -13.42 23.19 38.17
C VAL A 64 -14.51 22.34 38.81
N ILE A 65 -14.89 21.25 38.13
CA ILE A 65 -15.93 20.32 38.58
C ILE A 65 -15.36 19.16 39.40
N GLU A 66 -14.10 18.79 39.14
CA GLU A 66 -13.42 17.69 39.80
C GLU A 66 -11.90 17.93 39.77
N LYS A 67 -11.19 17.41 40.77
CA LYS A 67 -9.72 17.35 40.74
C LYS A 67 -9.27 15.91 40.67
N VAL A 68 -8.31 15.63 39.78
CA VAL A 68 -7.75 14.29 39.56
C VAL A 68 -6.22 14.38 39.58
N SER A 69 -5.54 13.30 39.99
CA SER A 69 -4.08 13.23 39.84
C SER A 69 -3.72 13.27 38.36
N ALA A 70 -2.96 14.29 37.94
CA ALA A 70 -2.57 14.49 36.55
C ALA A 70 -1.76 13.29 36.04
N LYS A 71 -0.81 12.82 36.86
CA LYS A 71 0.05 11.67 36.54
C LYS A 71 -0.72 10.37 36.38
N LYS A 72 -1.72 10.10 37.23
CA LYS A 72 -2.60 8.93 37.07
C LYS A 72 -3.45 9.01 35.81
N LEU A 73 -3.97 10.19 35.48
CA LEU A 73 -4.73 10.39 34.25
C LEU A 73 -3.83 10.21 33.01
N PHE A 74 -2.64 10.80 33.00
CA PHE A 74 -1.68 10.64 31.91
C PHE A 74 -1.23 9.19 31.75
N ARG A 75 -0.98 8.47 32.86
CA ARG A 75 -0.70 7.03 32.82
C ARG A 75 -1.85 6.23 32.23
N THR A 76 -3.09 6.62 32.49
CA THR A 76 -4.28 5.99 31.89
C THR A 76 -4.33 6.21 30.38
N ILE A 77 -4.00 7.41 29.90
CA ILE A 77 -3.88 7.72 28.47
C ILE A 77 -2.79 6.85 27.83
N ALA A 78 -1.60 6.82 28.43
CA ALA A 78 -0.47 6.03 27.94
C ALA A 78 -0.76 4.52 27.94
N GLN A 79 -1.44 4.01 28.97
CA GLN A 79 -1.85 2.62 29.05
C GLN A 79 -2.84 2.27 27.94
N ALA A 80 -3.85 3.11 27.70
CA ALA A 80 -4.80 2.90 26.61
C ALA A 80 -4.09 2.91 25.23
N ALA A 81 -3.21 3.88 25.00
CA ALA A 81 -2.43 3.95 23.75
C ALA A 81 -1.54 2.71 23.55
N TRP A 82 -0.98 2.14 24.61
CA TRP A 82 -0.25 0.87 24.53
C TRP A 82 -1.17 -0.34 24.26
N GLU A 83 -2.37 -0.34 24.83
CA GLU A 83 -3.32 -1.45 24.70
C GLU A 83 -4.00 -1.52 23.32
N CYS A 84 -4.30 -0.37 22.71
CA CYS A 84 -5.11 -0.30 21.48
C CYS A 84 -4.67 0.79 20.48
N ALA A 85 -3.43 1.30 20.57
CA ALA A 85 -2.89 2.36 19.71
C ALA A 85 -3.67 3.69 19.73
N ASP A 86 -4.59 3.86 20.68
CA ASP A 86 -5.45 5.02 20.85
C ASP A 86 -5.59 5.42 22.33
N PRO A 87 -5.72 6.71 22.65
CA PRO A 87 -5.77 7.83 21.71
C PRO A 87 -4.36 8.28 21.26
N GLY A 88 -4.28 8.86 20.06
CA GLY A 88 -3.14 9.71 19.69
C GLY A 88 -3.00 10.90 20.64
N LEU A 89 -1.78 11.42 20.81
CA LEU A 89 -1.50 12.55 21.72
C LEU A 89 -1.15 13.80 20.91
N GLN A 90 -1.79 14.92 21.23
CA GLN A 90 -1.57 16.23 20.62
C GLN A 90 -1.32 17.29 21.69
N TYR A 91 -0.42 18.24 21.44
CA TYR A 91 -0.07 19.31 22.39
C TYR A 91 -0.75 20.62 21.99
N ASP A 92 -1.86 20.94 22.64
CA ASP A 92 -2.80 21.98 22.19
C ASP A 92 -2.20 23.39 22.23
N ASP A 93 -1.46 23.70 23.29
CA ASP A 93 -0.81 25.01 23.46
C ASP A 93 0.31 25.18 22.44
N THR A 94 1.13 24.15 22.23
CA THR A 94 2.17 24.17 21.19
C THR A 94 1.55 24.34 19.80
N ILE A 95 0.50 23.58 19.46
CA ILE A 95 -0.18 23.69 18.15
C ILE A 95 -0.67 25.12 17.92
N ASN A 96 -1.33 25.74 18.90
CA ASN A 96 -1.89 27.08 18.74
C ASN A 96 -0.82 28.20 18.82
N ASP A 97 0.26 28.00 19.57
CA ASP A 97 1.40 28.93 19.64
C ASP A 97 2.14 29.01 18.28
N TRP A 98 2.13 27.93 17.49
CA TRP A 98 2.66 27.89 16.11
C TRP A 98 1.60 28.18 15.03
N HIS A 99 0.37 28.55 15.41
CA HIS A 99 -0.67 28.89 14.44
C HIS A 99 -0.42 30.26 13.80
N THR A 100 -0.43 30.29 12.47
CA THR A 100 -0.30 31.52 11.67
C THR A 100 -1.59 32.35 11.59
N CYS A 101 -2.76 31.78 11.92
CA CYS A 101 -4.07 32.44 11.78
C CYS A 101 -4.95 32.47 13.06
N PRO A 102 -4.39 32.71 14.27
CA PRO A 102 -5.14 32.60 15.52
C PRO A 102 -6.25 33.64 15.65
N GLU A 103 -6.10 34.81 15.02
CA GLU A 103 -7.12 35.87 15.06
C GLU A 103 -8.35 35.48 14.27
N THR A 104 -8.22 34.59 13.27
CA THR A 104 -9.35 34.02 12.54
C THR A 104 -10.09 32.97 13.37
N GLY A 105 -9.35 32.08 14.03
CA GLY A 105 -9.90 31.01 14.82
C GLY A 105 -8.83 30.13 15.45
N ARG A 106 -9.19 29.46 16.54
CA ARG A 106 -8.33 28.47 17.20
C ARG A 106 -8.28 27.20 16.35
N ILE A 107 -7.13 26.51 16.34
CA ILE A 107 -7.07 25.14 15.82
C ILE A 107 -7.71 24.23 16.88
N THR A 108 -8.84 23.60 16.55
CA THR A 108 -9.58 22.76 17.50
C THR A 108 -9.37 21.26 17.28
N ALA A 109 -9.03 20.87 16.04
CA ALA A 109 -8.79 19.50 15.64
C ALA A 109 -7.65 19.41 14.61
N SER A 110 -7.18 18.19 14.35
CA SER A 110 -6.29 17.85 13.23
C SER A 110 -7.07 17.09 12.16
N ASN A 111 -6.44 16.86 11.01
CA ASN A 111 -6.89 15.85 10.05
C ASN A 111 -6.64 14.40 10.58
N PRO A 112 -7.15 13.36 9.88
CA PRO A 112 -7.05 11.96 10.32
C PRO A 112 -5.62 11.43 10.53
N CYS A 113 -4.63 11.98 9.83
CA CYS A 113 -3.24 11.53 9.93
C CYS A 113 -2.38 12.35 10.93
N SER A 114 -2.99 13.32 11.63
CA SER A 114 -2.38 14.13 12.69
C SER A 114 -1.19 15.03 12.29
N GLU A 115 -1.01 15.28 10.99
CA GLU A 115 0.08 16.08 10.41
C GLU A 115 -0.37 17.48 9.97
N TYR A 116 -1.67 17.68 9.72
CA TYR A 116 -2.23 18.94 9.24
C TYR A 116 -2.99 19.67 10.36
N MET A 117 -2.54 20.88 10.70
CA MET A 117 -3.04 21.67 11.83
C MET A 117 -3.48 23.06 11.37
N HIS A 118 -4.77 23.22 11.06
CA HIS A 118 -5.31 24.50 10.64
C HIS A 118 -6.78 24.68 11.01
N LEU A 119 -7.36 25.81 10.61
CA LEU A 119 -8.77 26.16 10.81
C LEU A 119 -9.72 25.05 10.36
N ASP A 120 -10.82 24.90 11.07
CA ASP A 120 -11.90 23.97 10.73
C ASP A 120 -12.45 24.24 9.33
N ASN A 121 -12.98 23.20 8.67
CA ASN A 121 -13.47 23.28 7.30
C ASN A 121 -12.39 23.82 6.35
N SER A 122 -11.15 23.32 6.44
CA SER A 122 -10.09 23.57 5.44
C SER A 122 -9.68 22.25 4.77
N SER A 123 -8.73 22.30 3.83
CA SER A 123 -8.28 21.12 3.08
C SER A 123 -6.77 20.99 3.02
N CYS A 124 -6.31 19.75 2.93
CA CYS A 124 -4.88 19.39 2.87
C CYS A 124 -4.44 19.31 1.41
N ASN A 125 -3.73 20.33 0.90
CA ASN A 125 -3.04 20.24 -0.40
C ASN A 125 -1.59 19.81 -0.17
N LEU A 126 -1.24 18.57 -0.56
CA LEU A 126 0.00 17.91 -0.14
C LEU A 126 0.92 17.55 -1.31
N ALA A 127 2.23 17.64 -1.09
CA ALA A 127 3.26 17.14 -2.00
C ALA A 127 4.46 16.60 -1.21
N SER A 128 5.26 15.72 -1.80
CA SER A 128 6.47 15.18 -1.14
C SER A 128 7.66 15.06 -2.08
N LEU A 129 8.82 15.54 -1.63
CA LEU A 129 10.11 15.42 -2.31
C LEU A 129 10.85 14.14 -1.89
N ASN A 130 11.48 13.46 -2.84
CA ASN A 130 12.39 12.36 -2.53
C ASN A 130 13.76 12.92 -2.12
N LEU A 131 14.17 12.75 -0.86
CA LEU A 131 15.46 13.28 -0.41
C LEU A 131 16.68 12.68 -1.14
N LEU A 132 16.57 11.46 -1.66
CA LEU A 132 17.68 10.81 -2.38
C LEU A 132 17.99 11.44 -3.75
N GLU A 133 17.07 12.17 -4.38
CA GLU A 133 17.37 12.89 -5.65
C GLU A 133 18.32 14.07 -5.47
N PHE A 134 18.58 14.45 -4.21
CA PHE A 134 19.44 15.56 -3.83
C PHE A 134 20.75 15.06 -3.21
N LEU A 135 21.00 13.75 -3.18
CA LEU A 135 22.29 13.21 -2.76
C LEU A 135 23.24 13.19 -3.96
N GLN A 136 24.41 13.80 -3.81
CA GLN A 136 25.47 13.82 -4.80
C GLN A 136 26.37 12.58 -4.67
N GLU A 137 27.13 12.26 -5.72
CA GLU A 137 28.07 11.13 -5.74
C GLU A 137 29.16 11.23 -4.66
N ASP A 138 29.54 12.45 -4.28
CA ASP A 138 30.51 12.72 -3.22
C ASP A 138 29.91 12.61 -1.80
N GLY A 139 28.63 12.23 -1.68
CA GLY A 139 27.90 12.13 -0.42
C GLY A 139 27.39 13.46 0.13
N SER A 140 27.59 14.57 -0.59
CA SER A 140 27.05 15.88 -0.22
C SER A 140 25.56 16.02 -0.61
N PHE A 141 24.86 16.96 0.02
CA PHE A 141 23.46 17.26 -0.27
C PHE A 141 23.35 18.49 -1.17
N ASP A 142 22.70 18.36 -2.31
CA ASP A 142 22.45 19.44 -3.28
C ASP A 142 21.35 20.40 -2.79
N SER A 143 21.71 21.27 -1.86
CA SER A 143 20.80 22.30 -1.34
C SER A 143 20.30 23.24 -2.43
N ALA A 144 21.11 23.53 -3.46
CA ALA A 144 20.72 24.46 -4.52
C ALA A 144 19.56 23.89 -5.36
N ARG A 145 19.68 22.63 -5.81
CA ARG A 145 18.61 21.93 -6.51
C ARG A 145 17.39 21.73 -5.62
N PHE A 146 17.60 21.39 -4.34
CA PHE A 146 16.50 21.24 -3.37
C PHE A 146 15.69 22.53 -3.24
N VAL A 147 16.35 23.68 -3.08
CA VAL A 147 15.70 24.99 -3.04
C VAL A 147 14.86 25.24 -4.30
N LYS A 148 15.41 24.98 -5.49
CA LYS A 148 14.68 25.15 -6.76
C LYS A 148 13.48 24.23 -6.89
N CYS A 149 13.58 22.97 -6.43
CA CYS A 149 12.45 22.06 -6.40
C CYS A 149 11.35 22.52 -5.44
N VAL A 150 11.70 23.02 -4.25
CA VAL A 150 10.73 23.56 -3.30
C VAL A 150 10.02 24.80 -3.86
N GLU A 151 10.76 25.74 -4.47
CA GLU A 151 10.19 26.91 -5.15
C GLU A 151 9.13 26.51 -6.20
N LEU A 152 9.49 25.53 -7.04
CA LEU A 152 8.63 25.02 -8.11
C LEU A 152 7.36 24.40 -7.53
N VAL A 153 7.51 23.49 -6.56
CA VAL A 153 6.38 22.75 -5.96
C VAL A 153 5.43 23.70 -5.24
N ILE A 154 5.93 24.65 -4.46
CA ILE A 154 5.08 25.64 -3.78
C ILE A 154 4.32 26.50 -4.78
N THR A 155 4.98 26.93 -5.86
CA THR A 155 4.30 27.68 -6.94
C THR A 155 3.19 26.84 -7.58
N ALA A 156 3.48 25.58 -7.92
CA ALA A 156 2.50 24.67 -8.53
C ALA A 156 1.31 24.37 -7.61
N MET A 157 1.57 24.13 -6.32
CA MET A 157 0.53 23.86 -5.33
C MET A 157 -0.37 25.09 -5.09
N ASP A 158 0.21 26.30 -5.05
CA ASP A 158 -0.59 27.53 -4.96
C ASP A 158 -1.52 27.69 -6.17
N ILE A 159 -1.02 27.45 -7.38
CA ILE A 159 -1.84 27.46 -8.61
C ILE A 159 -2.94 26.40 -8.54
N SER A 160 -2.62 25.18 -8.10
CA SER A 160 -3.58 24.07 -8.01
C SER A 160 -4.82 24.41 -7.16
N ILE A 161 -4.66 25.13 -6.04
CA ILE A 161 -5.80 25.54 -5.19
C ILE A 161 -6.82 26.38 -5.96
N CYS A 162 -6.39 27.18 -6.94
CA CYS A 162 -7.29 28.04 -7.72
C CYS A 162 -8.29 27.24 -8.57
N PHE A 163 -7.93 26.02 -8.97
CA PHE A 163 -8.73 25.17 -9.86
C PHE A 163 -9.36 23.98 -9.14
N ALA A 164 -9.19 23.86 -7.83
CA ALA A 164 -9.70 22.75 -7.05
C ALA A 164 -11.20 22.89 -6.75
N ASP A 165 -11.90 21.75 -6.81
CA ASP A 165 -13.26 21.57 -6.34
C ASP A 165 -13.26 21.01 -4.91
N PHE A 166 -14.25 21.41 -4.12
CA PHE A 166 -14.33 21.08 -2.70
C PHE A 166 -15.69 20.49 -2.33
N PRO A 167 -15.74 19.48 -1.44
CA PRO A 167 -16.96 18.73 -1.13
C PRO A 167 -18.02 19.59 -0.42
N THR A 168 -17.64 20.69 0.22
CA THR A 168 -18.58 21.65 0.79
C THR A 168 -18.17 23.09 0.48
N LYS A 169 -19.15 23.99 0.43
CA LYS A 169 -18.91 25.42 0.20
C LYS A 169 -17.97 26.02 1.25
N LYS A 170 -18.16 25.68 2.54
CA LYS A 170 -17.32 26.15 3.65
C LYS A 170 -15.86 25.75 3.49
N ILE A 171 -15.60 24.51 3.03
CA ILE A 171 -14.25 24.02 2.75
C ILE A 171 -13.62 24.81 1.62
N GLY A 172 -14.37 25.06 0.55
CA GLY A 172 -13.87 25.85 -0.58
C GLY A 172 -13.61 27.32 -0.24
N GLU A 173 -14.48 27.95 0.54
CA GLU A 173 -14.30 29.34 1.02
C GLU A 173 -13.04 29.46 1.88
N THR A 174 -12.89 28.61 2.91
CA THR A 174 -11.74 28.65 3.83
C THR A 174 -10.44 28.30 3.12
N THR A 175 -10.43 27.26 2.27
CA THR A 175 -9.21 26.85 1.55
C THR A 175 -8.74 27.95 0.60
N ARG A 176 -9.65 28.61 -0.13
CA ARG A 176 -9.26 29.69 -1.05
C ARG A 176 -8.80 30.94 -0.31
N ALA A 177 -9.42 31.28 0.83
CA ALA A 177 -9.09 32.46 1.63
C ALA A 177 -7.74 32.35 2.34
N TYR A 178 -7.31 31.15 2.73
CA TYR A 178 -6.10 30.91 3.55
C TYR A 178 -5.00 30.11 2.84
N ARG A 179 -5.34 29.40 1.76
CA ARG A 179 -4.39 28.77 0.83
C ARG A 179 -3.37 27.86 1.52
N GLN A 180 -3.86 26.96 2.37
CA GLN A 180 -3.01 26.05 3.14
C GLN A 180 -2.36 25.01 2.22
N LEU A 181 -1.04 24.91 2.31
CA LEU A 181 -0.23 23.93 1.62
C LEU A 181 0.46 22.99 2.62
N GLY A 182 0.95 21.87 2.12
CA GLY A 182 1.76 20.92 2.86
C GLY A 182 2.80 20.25 1.98
N ILE A 183 3.92 20.93 1.73
CA ILE A 183 5.10 20.29 1.16
C ILE A 183 5.84 19.49 2.24
N GLY A 184 6.19 18.25 1.91
CA GLY A 184 6.96 17.36 2.76
C GLY A 184 8.09 16.68 2.00
N TYR A 185 8.64 15.64 2.62
CA TYR A 185 9.64 14.79 1.99
C TYR A 185 9.55 13.33 2.47
N ALA A 186 10.10 12.43 1.66
CA ALA A 186 10.24 11.01 1.95
C ALA A 186 11.72 10.59 1.95
N ASN A 187 12.00 9.37 2.43
CA ASN A 187 13.33 8.75 2.43
C ASN A 187 14.39 9.45 3.30
N LEU A 188 14.01 10.09 4.40
CA LEU A 188 14.97 10.62 5.37
C LEU A 188 15.91 9.52 5.89
N GLY A 189 15.37 8.37 6.31
CA GLY A 189 16.18 7.26 6.79
C GLY A 189 17.19 6.76 5.76
N ALA A 190 16.78 6.67 4.49
CA ALA A 190 17.68 6.24 3.41
C ALA A 190 18.80 7.26 3.16
N LEU A 191 18.47 8.56 3.18
CA LEU A 191 19.49 9.60 3.08
C LEU A 191 20.48 9.52 4.25
N LEU A 192 20.00 9.37 5.49
CA LEU A 192 20.86 9.24 6.67
C LEU A 192 21.79 8.02 6.56
N MET A 193 21.26 6.86 6.14
CA MET A 193 22.08 5.67 5.90
C MET A 193 23.15 5.90 4.82
N ALA A 194 22.77 6.47 3.68
CA ALA A 194 23.68 6.73 2.56
C ALA A 194 24.79 7.74 2.91
N THR A 195 24.50 8.66 3.82
CA THR A 195 25.46 9.67 4.31
C THR A 195 26.22 9.24 5.57
N GLY A 196 26.04 7.98 6.01
CA GLY A 196 26.77 7.42 7.16
C GLY A 196 26.31 7.96 8.52
N HIS A 197 25.09 8.48 8.63
CA HIS A 197 24.53 9.00 9.87
C HIS A 197 23.59 7.98 10.54
N PRO A 198 23.86 7.57 11.80
CA PRO A 198 22.92 6.75 12.57
C PRO A 198 21.61 7.52 12.82
N TYR A 199 20.48 6.83 12.69
CA TYR A 199 19.15 7.44 12.78
C TYR A 199 18.90 8.10 14.15
N ASP A 200 19.25 7.40 15.24
CA ASP A 200 19.18 7.91 16.61
C ASP A 200 20.53 8.52 17.05
N SER A 201 20.98 9.55 16.35
CA SER A 201 22.19 10.30 16.72
C SER A 201 21.98 11.80 16.58
N ASP A 202 22.79 12.59 17.28
CA ASP A 202 22.79 14.04 17.13
C ASP A 202 23.12 14.46 15.70
N SER A 203 24.01 13.73 15.03
CA SER A 203 24.33 13.95 13.62
C SER A 203 23.13 13.69 12.70
N GLY A 204 22.41 12.58 12.91
CA GLY A 204 21.20 12.25 12.15
C GLY A 204 20.06 13.24 12.38
N ARG A 205 19.82 13.60 13.65
CA ARG A 205 18.86 14.65 14.04
C ARG A 205 19.23 16.01 13.45
N GLY A 206 20.52 16.36 13.43
CA GLY A 206 21.03 17.60 12.85
C GLY A 206 20.76 17.71 11.35
N VAL A 207 21.01 16.64 10.58
CA VAL A 207 20.67 16.60 9.15
C VAL A 207 19.16 16.69 8.92
N ALA A 208 18.37 15.93 9.69
CA ALA A 208 16.90 15.99 9.60
C ALA A 208 16.38 17.41 9.84
N ALA A 209 16.79 18.05 10.94
CA ALA A 209 16.41 19.41 11.29
C ALA A 209 16.84 20.42 10.22
N ALA A 210 18.06 20.28 9.68
CA ALA A 210 18.57 21.16 8.64
C ALA A 210 17.74 21.08 7.36
N ILE A 211 17.38 19.86 6.91
CA ILE A 211 16.57 19.65 5.71
C ILE A 211 15.14 20.17 5.91
N THR A 212 14.51 19.91 7.06
CA THR A 212 13.19 20.48 7.38
C THR A 212 13.24 22.00 7.37
N SER A 213 14.23 22.60 8.03
CA SER A 213 14.39 24.06 8.07
C SER A 213 14.59 24.64 6.67
N LEU A 214 15.45 24.03 5.85
CA LEU A 214 15.69 24.48 4.48
C LEU A 214 14.42 24.44 3.64
N MET A 215 13.67 23.34 3.71
CA MET A 215 12.41 23.17 2.97
C MET A 215 11.38 24.22 3.39
N THR A 216 11.12 24.33 4.69
CA THR A 216 10.10 25.24 5.23
C THR A 216 10.48 26.70 4.99
N GLY A 217 11.75 27.08 5.18
CA GLY A 217 12.24 28.43 4.93
C GLY A 217 12.13 28.81 3.45
N THR A 218 12.52 27.91 2.55
CA THR A 218 12.38 28.12 1.11
C THR A 218 10.90 28.26 0.71
N ALA A 219 10.03 27.43 1.28
CA ALA A 219 8.62 27.44 0.98
C ALA A 219 7.95 28.77 1.38
N TYR A 220 8.23 29.26 2.59
CA TYR A 220 7.71 30.55 3.04
C TYR A 220 8.36 31.74 2.32
N ARG A 221 9.66 31.67 1.98
CA ARG A 221 10.28 32.69 1.10
C ARG A 221 9.56 32.76 -0.24
N ARG A 222 9.32 31.62 -0.89
CA ARG A 222 8.60 31.57 -2.17
C ARG A 222 7.17 32.09 -2.03
N SER A 223 6.49 31.75 -0.94
CA SER A 223 5.17 32.28 -0.63
C SER A 223 5.16 33.81 -0.47
N ALA A 224 6.21 34.41 0.11
CA ALA A 224 6.35 35.86 0.22
C ALA A 224 6.65 36.56 -1.12
N GLU A 225 7.41 35.90 -2.01
CA GLU A 225 7.60 36.37 -3.38
C GLU A 225 6.29 36.35 -4.17
N LEU A 226 5.52 35.26 -4.07
CA LEU A 226 4.21 35.16 -4.69
C LEU A 226 3.25 36.23 -4.16
N ALA A 227 3.28 36.53 -2.87
CA ALA A 227 2.49 37.61 -2.30
C ALA A 227 2.81 38.98 -2.91
N GLY A 228 4.08 39.23 -3.24
CA GLY A 228 4.47 40.47 -3.94
C GLY A 228 3.96 40.55 -5.39
N ALA A 229 3.74 39.41 -6.03
CA ALA A 229 3.27 39.34 -7.41
C ALA A 229 1.73 39.31 -7.53
N VAL A 230 1.05 38.56 -6.67
CA VAL A 230 -0.41 38.29 -6.77
C VAL A 230 -1.19 38.62 -5.49
N GLY A 231 -0.55 39.29 -4.53
CA GLY A 231 -1.11 39.64 -3.23
C GLY A 231 -1.02 38.50 -2.20
N PRO A 232 -1.00 38.79 -0.90
CA PRO A 232 -1.03 37.77 0.16
C PRO A 232 -2.36 36.98 0.16
N TYR A 233 -2.47 35.93 0.98
CA TYR A 233 -3.77 35.28 1.19
C TYR A 233 -4.77 36.26 1.80
N GLU A 234 -6.06 36.07 1.53
CA GLU A 234 -7.13 37.00 1.89
C GLU A 234 -7.18 37.28 3.41
N GLY A 235 -7.03 36.23 4.22
CA GLY A 235 -6.99 36.33 5.67
C GLY A 235 -5.70 36.91 6.27
N TYR A 236 -4.70 37.31 5.47
CA TYR A 236 -3.39 37.71 5.98
C TYR A 236 -3.42 38.99 6.79
N ALA A 237 -4.10 40.04 6.32
CA ALA A 237 -4.11 41.34 7.00
C ALA A 237 -4.60 41.25 8.45
N ARG A 238 -5.62 40.41 8.70
CA ARG A 238 -6.14 40.11 10.05
C ARG A 238 -5.12 39.38 10.93
N ASN A 239 -4.26 38.56 10.34
CA ASN A 239 -3.33 37.68 11.04
C ASN A 239 -1.86 38.09 10.88
N ALA A 240 -1.58 39.29 10.38
CA ALA A 240 -0.25 39.67 9.93
C ALA A 240 0.79 39.57 11.05
N ASP A 241 0.45 40.03 12.25
CA ASP A 241 1.36 39.99 13.40
C ASP A 241 1.60 38.57 13.90
N ALA A 242 0.56 37.73 13.92
CA ALA A 242 0.66 36.32 14.28
C ALA A 242 1.50 35.54 13.27
N HIS A 243 1.27 35.73 11.96
CA HIS A 243 2.05 35.10 10.91
C HIS A 243 3.53 35.51 11.01
N LYS A 244 3.82 36.82 11.14
CA LYS A 244 5.20 37.33 11.35
C LYS A 244 5.85 36.77 12.62
N ARG A 245 5.09 36.57 13.69
CA ARG A 245 5.58 35.92 14.92
C ARG A 245 6.00 34.48 14.63
N VAL A 246 5.17 33.70 13.94
CA VAL A 246 5.48 32.29 13.60
C VAL A 246 6.69 32.21 12.67
N MET A 247 6.83 33.11 11.69
CA MET A 247 8.03 33.16 10.83
C MET A 247 9.31 33.41 11.63
N ARG A 248 9.26 34.36 12.58
CA ARG A 248 10.39 34.62 13.51
C ARG A 248 10.68 33.41 14.39
N LYS A 249 9.66 32.66 14.83
CA LYS A 249 9.86 31.43 15.61
C LYS A 249 10.54 30.33 14.79
N HIS A 250 10.14 30.13 13.54
CA HIS A 250 10.84 29.18 12.66
C HIS A 250 12.29 29.59 12.40
N ALA A 251 12.55 30.89 12.16
CA ALA A 251 13.92 31.40 12.03
C ALA A 251 14.74 31.20 13.32
N ALA A 252 14.17 31.45 14.50
CA ALA A 252 14.84 31.19 15.77
C ALA A 252 15.10 29.68 15.99
N ALA A 253 14.17 28.81 15.58
CA ALA A 253 14.37 27.36 15.62
C ALA A 253 15.49 26.90 14.67
N ASN A 254 15.61 27.53 13.50
CA ASN A 254 16.75 27.33 12.61
C ASN A 254 18.08 27.71 13.28
N ASP A 255 18.13 28.87 13.95
CA ASP A 255 19.33 29.36 14.65
C ASP A 255 19.72 28.48 15.85
N ALA A 256 18.76 27.74 16.40
CA ALA A 256 18.99 26.77 17.47
C ALA A 256 19.60 25.45 16.97
N ILE A 257 19.59 25.18 15.65
CA ILE A 257 20.20 23.96 15.11
C ILE A 257 21.71 23.98 15.40
N ARG A 258 22.23 22.87 15.93
CA ARG A 258 23.66 22.64 16.16
C ARG A 258 24.13 21.57 15.18
N PRO A 259 24.48 21.95 13.93
CA PRO A 259 24.82 20.96 12.91
C PRO A 259 26.14 20.26 13.24
N GLN A 260 26.18 18.95 13.03
CA GLN A 260 27.40 18.15 13.11
C GLN A 260 27.77 17.67 11.71
N GLY A 261 29.05 17.78 11.36
CA GLY A 261 29.57 17.38 10.04
C GLY A 261 29.25 18.37 8.92
N ALA A 262 29.97 18.21 7.80
CA ALA A 262 29.93 19.15 6.68
C ALA A 262 28.55 19.25 6.01
N VAL A 263 27.83 18.12 5.91
CA VAL A 263 26.51 18.05 5.26
C VAL A 263 25.49 18.91 6.01
N ALA A 264 25.28 18.67 7.30
CA ALA A 264 24.33 19.45 8.09
C ALA A 264 24.71 20.94 8.13
N THR A 265 26.00 21.26 8.27
CA THR A 265 26.47 22.66 8.31
C THR A 265 26.17 23.40 7.00
N ALA A 266 26.40 22.76 5.85
CA ALA A 266 26.10 23.37 4.56
C ALA A 266 24.60 23.64 4.38
N ILE A 267 23.75 22.67 4.76
CA ILE A 267 22.29 22.79 4.66
C ILE A 267 21.77 23.88 5.60
N VAL A 268 22.23 23.94 6.86
CA VAL A 268 21.81 24.98 7.82
C VAL A 268 22.20 26.37 7.33
N ARG A 269 23.40 26.54 6.76
CA ARG A 269 23.82 27.83 6.21
C ARG A 269 22.87 28.30 5.12
N GLU A 270 22.48 27.40 4.22
CA GLU A 270 21.52 27.71 3.17
C GLU A 270 20.11 27.97 3.75
N ALA A 271 19.65 27.15 4.70
CA ALA A 271 18.36 27.35 5.37
C ALA A 271 18.27 28.74 6.04
N THR A 272 19.34 29.15 6.71
CA THR A 272 19.47 30.48 7.36
C THR A 272 19.30 31.60 6.34
N ARG A 273 19.94 31.48 5.16
CA ARG A 273 19.77 32.44 4.07
C ARG A 273 18.32 32.52 3.59
N GLN A 274 17.67 31.37 3.38
CA GLN A 274 16.27 31.30 2.96
C GLN A 274 15.32 31.95 3.98
N TRP A 275 15.58 31.77 5.29
CA TRP A 275 14.80 32.42 6.35
C TRP A 275 15.01 33.94 6.41
N GLN A 276 16.25 34.41 6.27
CA GLN A 276 16.57 35.84 6.24
C GLN A 276 15.89 36.54 5.06
N ASP A 277 16.06 35.99 3.85
CA ASP A 277 15.45 36.50 2.63
C ASP A 277 13.91 36.45 2.73
N GLY A 278 13.35 35.32 3.15
CA GLY A 278 11.91 35.13 3.27
C GLY A 278 11.26 36.07 4.29
N THR A 279 11.91 36.31 5.43
CA THR A 279 11.41 37.25 6.44
C THR A 279 11.47 38.69 5.94
N ALA A 280 12.56 39.09 5.26
CA ALA A 280 12.70 40.42 4.69
C ALA A 280 11.66 40.70 3.59
N ILE A 281 11.48 39.76 2.66
CA ILE A 281 10.48 39.88 1.58
C ILE A 281 9.06 39.87 2.17
N GLY A 282 8.77 38.95 3.08
CA GLY A 282 7.45 38.81 3.69
C GLY A 282 7.07 39.98 4.62
N ALA A 283 8.04 40.63 5.26
CA ALA A 283 7.78 41.86 6.01
C ALA A 283 7.22 42.99 5.11
N LYS A 284 7.65 43.04 3.84
CA LYS A 284 7.18 44.01 2.84
C LYS A 284 5.88 43.57 2.16
N ASN A 285 5.79 42.31 1.73
CA ASN A 285 4.73 41.84 0.84
C ASN A 285 3.61 41.05 1.54
N GLY A 286 3.87 40.53 2.74
CA GLY A 286 3.10 39.44 3.34
C GLY A 286 3.44 38.08 2.74
N TRP A 287 2.59 37.08 3.03
CA TRP A 287 2.73 35.71 2.54
C TRP A 287 1.48 35.27 1.79
N ARG A 288 1.67 34.43 0.77
CA ARG A 288 0.59 33.93 -0.08
C ARG A 288 -0.14 32.73 0.53
N ASN A 289 0.48 32.00 1.45
CA ASN A 289 -0.02 30.75 1.99
C ASN A 289 0.04 30.78 3.51
N ALA A 290 -1.08 30.47 4.19
CA ALA A 290 -1.13 30.46 5.64
C ALA A 290 -0.33 29.30 6.26
N GLN A 291 -0.19 28.19 5.54
CA GLN A 291 0.60 27.01 5.92
C GLN A 291 1.40 26.56 4.69
N ALA A 292 2.65 26.13 4.88
CA ALA A 292 3.53 25.76 3.77
C ALA A 292 3.96 24.29 3.78
N SER A 293 4.40 23.75 4.93
CA SER A 293 5.06 22.44 4.99
C SER A 293 4.41 21.47 5.98
N VAL A 294 4.32 20.19 5.59
CA VAL A 294 3.71 19.08 6.34
C VAL A 294 4.37 17.77 5.91
N LEU A 295 4.69 16.86 6.83
CA LEU A 295 5.27 15.54 6.53
C LEU A 295 4.21 14.44 6.57
N ALA A 296 3.74 13.99 5.40
CA ALA A 296 2.72 12.95 5.24
C ALA A 296 3.31 11.56 4.91
N PRO A 297 2.60 10.45 5.19
CA PRO A 297 3.00 9.09 4.76
C PRO A 297 3.11 8.94 3.23
N THR A 298 4.01 8.07 2.71
CA THR A 298 4.28 7.96 1.25
C THR A 298 4.43 6.53 0.68
N GLY A 299 3.38 6.01 0.02
CA GLY A 299 3.39 5.09 -1.15
C GLY A 299 3.43 3.56 -0.99
N CYS A 300 2.63 2.80 -1.79
CA CYS A 300 2.39 1.33 -1.72
C CYS A 300 1.96 0.67 -3.05
N LEU A 301 1.90 -0.67 -3.12
CA LEU A 301 1.39 -1.50 -4.24
C LEU A 301 -0.04 -2.02 -3.96
N THR A 302 -0.75 -2.51 -4.98
CA THR A 302 -2.10 -3.10 -4.81
C THR A 302 -2.07 -4.52 -4.24
N PRO A 303 -3.11 -4.97 -3.50
CA PRO A 303 -3.17 -6.30 -2.87
C PRO A 303 -2.98 -7.49 -3.83
N ASP A 304 -3.46 -7.40 -5.07
CA ASP A 304 -3.37 -8.48 -6.05
C ASP A 304 -1.95 -8.68 -6.63
N THR A 305 -0.98 -7.86 -6.24
CA THR A 305 0.39 -7.96 -6.75
C THR A 305 1.04 -9.24 -6.24
N LEU A 306 1.51 -10.09 -7.15
CA LEU A 306 2.33 -11.25 -6.78
C LEU A 306 3.74 -10.81 -6.41
N VAL A 307 4.20 -11.26 -5.25
CA VAL A 307 5.54 -11.03 -4.72
C VAL A 307 6.25 -12.38 -4.63
N THR A 308 7.48 -12.44 -5.13
CA THR A 308 8.32 -13.63 -5.00
C THR A 308 9.00 -13.61 -3.63
N SER A 309 8.76 -14.65 -2.84
CA SER A 309 9.26 -14.78 -1.48
C SER A 309 9.93 -16.14 -1.26
N ASP A 310 10.60 -16.29 -0.12
CA ASP A 310 11.15 -17.58 0.30
C ASP A 310 10.10 -18.60 0.75
N ARG A 311 8.81 -18.23 0.72
CA ARG A 311 7.64 -19.09 0.87
C ARG A 311 6.91 -19.32 -0.46
N GLY A 312 7.57 -19.08 -1.58
CA GLY A 312 6.97 -19.12 -2.91
C GLY A 312 6.39 -17.78 -3.36
N LEU A 313 5.58 -17.81 -4.41
CA LEU A 313 4.80 -16.67 -4.84
C LEU A 313 3.64 -16.44 -3.87
N ALA A 314 3.44 -15.19 -3.45
CA ALA A 314 2.30 -14.83 -2.62
C ALA A 314 1.66 -13.56 -3.17
N ARG A 315 0.32 -13.46 -3.14
CA ARG A 315 -0.33 -12.17 -3.38
C ARG A 315 -0.07 -11.29 -2.17
N LEU A 316 0.23 -10.02 -2.42
CA LEU A 316 0.55 -9.08 -1.34
C LEU A 316 -0.56 -9.03 -0.29
N GLY A 317 -1.83 -9.12 -0.69
CA GLY A 317 -2.97 -9.17 0.23
C GLY A 317 -3.18 -10.49 0.98
N GLU A 318 -2.43 -11.54 0.64
CA GLU A 318 -2.43 -12.83 1.36
C GLU A 318 -1.24 -12.91 2.35
N ILE A 319 -0.27 -11.99 2.26
CA ILE A 319 0.94 -11.97 3.12
C ILE A 319 0.65 -11.36 4.49
N GLY A 320 -0.22 -10.35 4.54
CA GLY A 320 -0.68 -9.70 5.75
C GLY A 320 -2.15 -9.33 5.63
N ASP A 321 -2.78 -9.05 6.75
CA ASP A 321 -4.18 -8.69 6.81
C ASP A 321 -4.38 -7.27 6.24
N VAL A 322 -4.91 -7.16 5.02
CA VAL A 322 -5.14 -5.85 4.37
C VAL A 322 -6.19 -4.99 5.07
N TYR A 323 -6.95 -5.57 6.00
CA TYR A 323 -7.93 -4.87 6.83
C TYR A 323 -7.48 -4.74 8.29
N GLY A 324 -6.32 -5.32 8.63
CA GLY A 324 -5.74 -5.32 9.96
C GLY A 324 -4.94 -4.05 10.27
N ASP A 325 -4.09 -4.15 11.30
CA ASP A 325 -3.27 -3.03 11.75
C ASP A 325 -2.40 -2.45 10.63
N ARG A 326 -2.20 -1.13 10.69
CA ARG A 326 -1.38 -0.40 9.70
C ARG A 326 0.03 -0.98 9.55
N TRP A 327 0.61 -1.44 10.66
CA TRP A 327 1.92 -2.09 10.70
C TRP A 327 1.78 -3.46 11.31
N GLN A 328 2.05 -4.49 10.52
CA GLN A 328 2.01 -5.87 10.96
C GLN A 328 3.41 -6.46 10.97
N ASP A 329 3.73 -7.25 12.00
CA ASP A 329 4.96 -8.02 12.02
C ASP A 329 4.96 -9.04 10.89
N LEU A 330 6.08 -9.09 10.17
CA LEU A 330 6.28 -10.03 9.07
C LEU A 330 7.68 -10.61 9.20
N GLU A 331 7.82 -11.90 8.91
CA GLU A 331 9.13 -12.53 8.81
C GLU A 331 9.18 -13.41 7.55
N MET A 332 9.67 -12.81 6.48
CA MET A 332 9.90 -13.51 5.21
C MET A 332 11.09 -12.88 4.48
N ARG A 333 11.66 -13.60 3.51
CA ARG A 333 12.56 -12.99 2.53
C ARG A 333 11.80 -12.76 1.22
N VAL A 334 12.08 -11.63 0.58
CA VAL A 334 11.53 -11.27 -0.73
C VAL A 334 12.65 -11.19 -1.74
N SER A 335 12.36 -11.58 -2.98
CA SER A 335 13.31 -11.50 -4.08
C SER A 335 13.50 -10.03 -4.47
N THR A 336 14.75 -9.61 -4.62
CA THR A 336 15.11 -8.28 -5.11
C THR A 336 16.23 -8.42 -6.12
N ASP A 337 16.51 -7.37 -6.88
CA ASP A 337 17.59 -7.39 -7.86
C ASP A 337 19.00 -7.41 -7.23
N GLU A 338 19.11 -7.08 -5.94
CA GLU A 338 20.34 -7.23 -5.16
C GLU A 338 20.40 -8.58 -4.40
N GLY A 339 19.52 -9.52 -4.75
CA GLY A 339 19.34 -10.80 -4.08
C GLY A 339 18.25 -10.78 -3.00
N PRO A 340 18.03 -11.91 -2.29
CA PRO A 340 16.97 -12.01 -1.30
C PRO A 340 17.18 -11.04 -0.12
N ARG A 341 16.14 -10.28 0.25
CA ARG A 341 16.14 -9.36 1.39
C ARG A 341 15.08 -9.74 2.40
N ARG A 342 15.35 -9.57 3.70
CA ARG A 342 14.38 -9.82 4.77
C ARG A 342 13.35 -8.68 4.82
N ALA A 343 12.07 -9.03 4.70
CA ALA A 343 10.95 -8.16 5.02
C ALA A 343 10.53 -8.40 6.48
N THR A 344 10.49 -7.34 7.28
CA THR A 344 10.19 -7.40 8.71
C THR A 344 8.80 -6.85 9.07
N LYS A 345 8.16 -6.16 8.13
CA LYS A 345 6.88 -5.51 8.34
C LYS A 345 6.02 -5.60 7.08
N PHE A 346 4.73 -5.75 7.28
CA PHE A 346 3.70 -5.50 6.27
C PHE A 346 2.99 -4.18 6.61
N PHE A 347 2.75 -3.35 5.59
CA PHE A 347 2.19 -2.01 5.78
C PHE A 347 0.93 -1.82 4.95
N VAL A 348 -0.16 -1.44 5.62
CA VAL A 348 -1.46 -1.18 5.00
C VAL A 348 -1.64 0.32 4.80
N ASN A 349 -1.76 0.76 3.55
CA ASN A 349 -1.86 2.19 3.22
C ASN A 349 -3.31 2.71 3.08
N GLY A 350 -4.31 1.83 3.20
CA GLY A 350 -5.70 2.16 2.93
C GLY A 350 -6.00 2.38 1.44
N GLU A 351 -7.16 2.96 1.14
CA GLU A 351 -7.57 3.28 -0.23
C GLU A 351 -6.85 4.53 -0.75
N GLU A 352 -6.21 4.41 -1.90
CA GLU A 352 -5.40 5.47 -2.50
C GLU A 352 -5.51 5.46 -4.04
N PRO A 353 -5.40 6.61 -4.71
CA PRO A 353 -5.27 6.65 -6.16
C PRO A 353 -4.03 5.88 -6.63
N THR A 354 -4.25 4.94 -7.56
CA THR A 354 -3.18 4.13 -8.14
C THR A 354 -3.00 4.42 -9.62
N ARG A 355 -1.80 4.12 -10.11
CA ARG A 355 -1.48 4.11 -11.54
C ARG A 355 -1.04 2.72 -11.95
N ARG A 356 -1.48 2.31 -13.14
CA ARG A 356 -1.08 1.04 -13.77
C ARG A 356 -0.06 1.32 -14.86
N ILE A 357 1.06 0.63 -14.82
CA ILE A 357 2.06 0.58 -15.90
C ILE A 357 1.84 -0.72 -16.65
N VAL A 358 1.78 -0.65 -17.99
CA VAL A 358 1.67 -1.80 -18.87
C VAL A 358 2.79 -1.72 -19.90
N THR A 359 3.64 -2.73 -19.94
CA THR A 359 4.74 -2.84 -20.91
C THR A 359 4.20 -3.24 -22.28
N ALA A 360 4.96 -3.00 -23.36
CA ALA A 360 4.58 -3.46 -24.70
C ALA A 360 4.42 -4.99 -24.81
N GLY A 361 5.16 -5.74 -23.99
CA GLY A 361 4.98 -7.19 -23.86
C GLY A 361 3.70 -7.58 -23.10
N GLY A 362 3.02 -6.63 -22.45
CA GLY A 362 1.78 -6.80 -21.68
C GLY A 362 1.97 -7.11 -20.19
N TYR A 363 3.21 -7.08 -19.66
CA TYR A 363 3.44 -7.15 -18.21
C TYR A 363 2.93 -5.89 -17.53
N ARG A 364 2.39 -6.02 -16.33
CA ARG A 364 1.77 -4.92 -15.60
C ARG A 364 2.24 -4.83 -14.15
N ILE A 365 2.27 -3.60 -13.64
CA ILE A 365 2.40 -3.31 -12.21
C ILE A 365 1.46 -2.15 -11.87
N GLN A 366 0.80 -2.22 -10.71
CA GLN A 366 -0.12 -1.18 -10.24
C GLN A 366 0.21 -0.81 -8.79
N GLY A 367 0.26 0.50 -8.52
CA GLY A 367 0.59 1.02 -7.21
C GLY A 367 0.32 2.52 -7.12
N THR A 368 0.56 3.10 -5.95
CA THR A 368 0.34 4.53 -5.72
C THR A 368 1.26 5.36 -6.61
N LEU A 369 0.85 6.60 -6.87
CA LEU A 369 1.62 7.56 -7.66
C LEU A 369 3.07 7.75 -7.18
N THR A 370 3.28 7.60 -5.86
CA THR A 370 4.58 7.75 -5.19
C THR A 370 5.43 6.49 -5.18
N HIS A 371 4.86 5.31 -5.43
CA HIS A 371 5.61 4.05 -5.48
C HIS A 371 6.68 4.13 -6.58
N ARG A 372 7.82 3.44 -6.40
CA ARG A 372 8.92 3.50 -7.36
C ARG A 372 9.13 2.18 -8.07
N VAL A 373 9.47 2.28 -9.34
CA VAL A 373 9.88 1.16 -10.19
C VAL A 373 11.22 1.51 -10.81
N LYS A 374 12.06 0.51 -11.05
CA LYS A 374 13.28 0.72 -11.83
C LYS A 374 12.90 0.93 -13.29
N VAL A 375 13.63 1.81 -13.96
CA VAL A 375 13.62 1.97 -15.42
C VAL A 375 15.07 1.97 -15.91
N VAL A 376 15.28 1.59 -17.15
CA VAL A 376 16.59 1.70 -17.81
C VAL A 376 16.75 3.13 -18.29
N ASP A 377 17.81 3.79 -17.86
CA ASP A 377 18.21 5.09 -18.38
C ASP A 377 18.69 4.94 -19.83
N GLU A 378 18.05 5.65 -20.76
CA GLU A 378 18.30 5.51 -22.21
C GLU A 378 19.73 5.91 -22.62
N THR A 379 20.37 6.79 -21.85
CA THR A 379 21.70 7.31 -22.19
C THR A 379 22.82 6.39 -21.69
N THR A 380 22.66 5.89 -20.47
CA THR A 380 23.70 5.14 -19.74
C THR A 380 23.47 3.62 -19.77
N GLY A 381 22.25 3.17 -20.05
CA GLY A 381 21.83 1.77 -19.93
C GLY A 381 21.72 1.26 -18.49
N THR A 382 21.91 2.12 -17.50
CA THR A 382 21.85 1.75 -16.08
C THR A 382 20.43 1.74 -15.55
N TRP A 383 20.18 1.03 -14.45
CA TRP A 383 18.85 1.00 -13.82
C TRP A 383 18.70 2.15 -12.83
N VAL A 384 17.71 3.00 -13.03
CA VAL A 384 17.40 4.14 -12.18
C VAL A 384 15.98 4.03 -11.61
N TRP A 385 15.77 4.55 -10.40
CA TRP A 385 14.44 4.55 -9.80
C TRP A 385 13.58 5.68 -10.37
N LYS A 386 12.35 5.36 -10.78
CA LYS A 386 11.36 6.33 -11.24
C LYS A 386 10.05 6.11 -10.49
N ARG A 387 9.40 7.20 -10.06
CA ARG A 387 8.06 7.08 -9.43
C ARG A 387 7.06 6.60 -10.48
N MET A 388 6.05 5.86 -10.05
CA MET A 388 4.96 5.41 -10.93
C MET A 388 4.30 6.61 -11.61
N ALA A 389 4.12 7.74 -10.93
CA ALA A 389 3.62 8.98 -11.51
C ALA A 389 4.50 9.57 -12.62
N ASP A 390 5.79 9.26 -12.64
CA ASP A 390 6.76 9.83 -13.56
C ASP A 390 7.06 8.91 -14.75
N VAL A 391 6.74 7.62 -14.67
CA VAL A 391 6.88 6.69 -15.81
C VAL A 391 6.06 7.18 -17.01
N ARG A 392 6.65 7.14 -18.21
CA ARG A 392 6.08 7.59 -19.48
C ARG A 392 6.11 6.43 -20.50
N PRO A 393 5.19 6.42 -21.47
CA PRO A 393 5.29 5.51 -22.61
C PRO A 393 6.67 5.65 -23.28
N GLY A 394 7.33 4.53 -23.57
CA GLY A 394 8.69 4.48 -24.09
C GLY A 394 9.74 4.06 -23.05
N ASP A 395 9.52 4.36 -21.76
CA ASP A 395 10.42 3.92 -20.70
C ASP A 395 10.57 2.39 -20.69
N LEU A 396 11.82 1.92 -20.59
CA LEU A 396 12.13 0.50 -20.46
C LEU A 396 12.15 0.11 -18.98
N VAL A 397 11.33 -0.85 -18.58
CA VAL A 397 11.28 -1.38 -17.21
C VAL A 397 12.05 -2.72 -17.19
N PRO A 398 13.12 -2.87 -16.38
CA PRO A 398 13.81 -4.14 -16.25
C PRO A 398 12.91 -5.17 -15.60
N MET A 399 13.08 -6.41 -16.02
CA MET A 399 12.27 -7.53 -15.58
C MET A 399 13.14 -8.64 -15.03
N GLN A 400 12.77 -9.15 -13.86
CA GLN A 400 13.48 -10.26 -13.24
C GLN A 400 13.00 -11.59 -13.84
N LEU A 401 13.95 -12.37 -14.34
CA LEU A 401 13.76 -13.75 -14.80
C LEU A 401 14.44 -14.69 -13.81
N GLY A 402 13.79 -15.81 -13.48
CA GLY A 402 14.35 -16.78 -12.54
C GLY A 402 14.40 -16.23 -11.11
N GLY A 403 13.31 -15.60 -10.65
CA GLY A 403 13.27 -14.91 -9.36
C GLY A 403 13.05 -15.79 -8.12
N MET A 404 12.92 -17.11 -8.28
CA MET A 404 12.72 -18.07 -7.18
C MET A 404 13.79 -17.92 -6.11
N ILE A 405 13.38 -17.89 -4.85
CA ILE A 405 14.28 -17.85 -3.69
C ILE A 405 13.78 -18.83 -2.62
N GLY A 406 14.67 -19.31 -1.75
CA GLY A 406 14.31 -20.31 -0.75
C GLY A 406 14.17 -21.72 -1.33
N GLU A 407 13.61 -22.62 -0.52
CA GLU A 407 13.46 -24.04 -0.86
C GLU A 407 11.99 -24.38 -1.18
N PRO A 408 11.72 -25.52 -1.86
CA PRO A 408 10.38 -26.06 -1.99
C PRO A 408 9.72 -26.34 -0.63
N HIS A 409 8.42 -26.07 -0.52
CA HIS A 409 7.62 -26.26 0.69
C HIS A 409 6.45 -27.20 0.45
N ARG A 410 6.20 -28.05 1.44
CA ARG A 410 5.02 -28.90 1.45
C ARG A 410 3.81 -28.11 1.94
N VAL A 411 2.86 -27.82 1.04
CA VAL A 411 1.61 -27.13 1.37
C VAL A 411 0.54 -28.14 1.76
N PRO A 412 0.12 -28.21 3.04
CA PRO A 412 -0.89 -29.17 3.50
C PRO A 412 -2.28 -28.82 2.92
N LEU A 413 -3.06 -29.85 2.60
CA LEU A 413 -4.43 -29.71 2.10
C LEU A 413 -5.46 -30.15 3.14
N PRO A 414 -6.72 -29.69 3.03
CA PRO A 414 -7.79 -30.11 3.93
C PRO A 414 -7.99 -31.63 3.92
N VAL A 415 -8.46 -32.17 5.05
CA VAL A 415 -8.89 -33.57 5.10
C VAL A 415 -10.27 -33.74 4.46
N LEU A 416 -10.54 -34.92 3.94
CA LEU A 416 -11.84 -35.27 3.37
C LEU A 416 -12.92 -35.29 4.46
N ASP A 417 -14.14 -34.82 4.16
CA ASP A 417 -15.25 -34.82 5.11
C ASP A 417 -15.63 -36.24 5.57
N GLN A 418 -16.12 -36.39 6.81
CA GLN A 418 -16.57 -37.68 7.36
C GLN A 418 -18.01 -38.03 6.97
N ALA A 419 -18.64 -37.24 6.11
CA ALA A 419 -20.03 -37.46 5.71
C ALA A 419 -20.17 -38.76 4.90
N TYR A 420 -21.09 -39.63 5.33
CA TYR A 420 -21.28 -40.94 4.71
C TYR A 420 -22.14 -40.84 3.44
N TYR A 421 -21.53 -41.12 2.28
CA TYR A 421 -22.23 -41.24 1.00
C TYR A 421 -22.01 -42.64 0.42
N ALA A 422 -23.09 -43.33 0.06
CA ALA A 422 -23.07 -44.76 -0.31
C ALA A 422 -22.21 -45.11 -1.54
N GLY A 423 -21.89 -44.13 -2.40
CA GLY A 423 -21.08 -44.29 -3.61
C GLY A 423 -19.56 -44.07 -3.45
N ASP A 424 -19.10 -43.49 -2.33
CA ASP A 424 -17.73 -42.93 -2.20
C ASP A 424 -16.80 -43.77 -1.32
N ARG A 425 -16.96 -45.10 -1.31
CA ARG A 425 -16.26 -46.00 -0.35
C ARG A 425 -14.74 -46.09 -0.51
N ARG A 426 -14.19 -45.70 -1.66
CA ARG A 426 -12.74 -45.77 -1.97
C ARG A 426 -12.10 -44.41 -2.21
N LEU A 427 -12.84 -43.32 -2.01
CA LEU A 427 -12.35 -41.98 -2.21
C LEU A 427 -11.28 -41.63 -1.16
N TYR A 428 -10.12 -41.23 -1.63
CA TYR A 428 -9.08 -40.56 -0.84
C TYR A 428 -8.73 -39.23 -1.51
N VAL A 429 -7.95 -38.40 -0.84
CA VAL A 429 -7.46 -37.14 -1.37
C VAL A 429 -5.99 -36.96 -0.97
N PRO A 430 -5.18 -36.27 -1.77
CA PRO A 430 -3.82 -35.90 -1.38
C PRO A 430 -3.83 -35.05 -0.10
N ASP A 431 -2.84 -35.25 0.75
CA ASP A 431 -2.66 -34.49 2.00
C ASP A 431 -1.79 -33.25 1.83
N ALA A 432 -1.18 -33.08 0.65
CA ALA A 432 -0.45 -31.90 0.22
C ALA A 432 -0.48 -31.75 -1.31
N VAL A 433 -0.15 -30.54 -1.79
CA VAL A 433 0.02 -30.29 -3.23
C VAL A 433 1.25 -31.03 -3.75
N ASN A 434 1.08 -31.76 -4.86
CA ASN A 434 2.15 -32.40 -5.61
C ASN A 434 1.99 -32.09 -7.11
N ALA A 435 2.96 -32.52 -7.93
CA ALA A 435 2.96 -32.23 -9.36
C ALA A 435 1.72 -32.79 -10.09
N ASP A 436 1.30 -34.02 -9.81
CA ASP A 436 0.13 -34.63 -10.45
C ASP A 436 -1.17 -33.90 -10.11
N LEU A 437 -1.35 -33.49 -8.85
CA LEU A 437 -2.50 -32.68 -8.45
C LEU A 437 -2.46 -31.30 -9.10
N ALA A 438 -1.29 -30.66 -9.15
CA ALA A 438 -1.13 -29.36 -9.78
C ALA A 438 -1.45 -29.43 -11.28
N GLU A 439 -1.06 -30.50 -11.97
CA GLU A 439 -1.44 -30.77 -13.37
C GLU A 439 -2.96 -30.86 -13.53
N LEU A 440 -3.63 -31.64 -12.68
CA LEU A 440 -5.10 -31.74 -12.70
C LEU A 440 -5.80 -30.41 -12.40
N VAL A 441 -5.24 -29.60 -11.50
CA VAL A 441 -5.74 -28.24 -11.23
C VAL A 441 -5.50 -27.31 -12.42
N GLY A 442 -4.41 -27.49 -13.16
CA GLY A 442 -4.15 -26.80 -14.43
C GLY A 442 -5.24 -27.07 -15.47
N TYR A 443 -5.55 -28.35 -15.71
CA TYR A 443 -6.68 -28.75 -16.56
C TYR A 443 -7.99 -28.10 -16.11
N PHE A 444 -8.24 -28.10 -14.80
CA PHE A 444 -9.45 -27.50 -14.24
C PHE A 444 -9.53 -25.99 -14.46
N MET A 445 -8.41 -25.26 -14.36
CA MET A 445 -8.39 -23.81 -14.56
C MET A 445 -8.65 -23.41 -16.00
N GLY A 446 -8.27 -24.24 -16.98
CA GLY A 446 -8.68 -24.06 -18.37
C GLY A 446 -10.15 -24.47 -18.55
N ASP A 447 -10.38 -25.75 -18.83
CA ASP A 447 -11.68 -26.29 -19.26
C ASP A 447 -12.51 -26.98 -18.16
N GLY A 448 -12.19 -26.73 -16.89
CA GLY A 448 -12.93 -27.28 -15.76
C GLY A 448 -14.11 -26.45 -15.28
N SER A 449 -15.12 -27.15 -14.76
CA SER A 449 -16.23 -26.59 -14.00
C SER A 449 -16.54 -27.42 -12.76
N LEU A 450 -16.79 -26.73 -11.64
CA LEU A 450 -17.22 -27.36 -10.39
C LEU A 450 -18.75 -27.47 -10.38
N HIS A 451 -19.26 -28.65 -10.05
CA HIS A 451 -20.68 -28.90 -9.87
C HIS A 451 -20.95 -29.44 -8.47
N ALA A 452 -22.19 -29.29 -7.99
CA ALA A 452 -22.59 -29.78 -6.66
C ALA A 452 -22.37 -31.28 -6.44
N LYS A 453 -22.24 -32.06 -7.53
CA LYS A 453 -22.06 -33.51 -7.52
C LYS A 453 -20.68 -33.98 -7.98
N GLY A 454 -19.74 -33.07 -8.27
CA GLY A 454 -18.45 -33.46 -8.82
C GLY A 454 -17.73 -32.38 -9.61
N ILE A 455 -16.67 -32.81 -10.28
CA ILE A 455 -15.85 -31.99 -11.17
C ILE A 455 -16.09 -32.46 -12.61
N ARG A 456 -16.23 -31.51 -13.53
CA ARG A 456 -16.32 -31.78 -14.97
C ARG A 456 -15.17 -31.09 -15.68
N LEU A 457 -14.51 -31.80 -16.59
CA LEU A 457 -13.48 -31.30 -17.50
C LEU A 457 -13.97 -31.54 -18.94
N CYS A 458 -13.83 -30.54 -19.80
CA CYS A 458 -14.07 -30.70 -21.23
C CYS A 458 -12.73 -30.89 -21.95
N VAL A 459 -12.63 -31.89 -22.83
CA VAL A 459 -11.42 -32.19 -23.60
C VAL A 459 -11.82 -32.32 -25.06
N ALA A 460 -11.09 -31.73 -26.00
CA ALA A 460 -11.45 -31.83 -27.42
C ALA A 460 -11.51 -33.31 -27.88
N ASP A 461 -12.38 -33.62 -28.84
CA ASP A 461 -12.55 -34.98 -29.35
C ASP A 461 -11.35 -35.50 -30.17
N THR A 462 -10.38 -34.62 -30.40
CA THR A 462 -9.09 -34.91 -31.03
C THR A 462 -7.97 -35.25 -30.04
N ASP A 463 -8.16 -34.97 -28.75
CA ASP A 463 -7.13 -35.10 -27.69
C ASP A 463 -7.44 -36.27 -26.73
N LEU A 464 -7.51 -37.48 -27.28
CA LEU A 464 -7.84 -38.69 -26.49
C LEU A 464 -6.77 -39.06 -25.46
N ASP A 465 -5.51 -38.71 -25.72
CA ASP A 465 -4.40 -38.88 -24.79
C ASP A 465 -4.56 -38.01 -23.52
N VAL A 466 -5.13 -36.81 -23.66
CA VAL A 466 -5.51 -35.96 -22.52
C VAL A 466 -6.60 -36.61 -21.67
N VAL A 467 -7.61 -37.23 -22.30
CA VAL A 467 -8.64 -38.01 -21.58
C VAL A 467 -8.01 -39.15 -20.78
N GLU A 468 -7.11 -39.92 -21.40
CA GLU A 468 -6.38 -41.01 -20.74
C GLU A 468 -5.52 -40.49 -19.58
N ARG A 469 -4.83 -39.37 -19.76
CA ARG A 469 -4.02 -38.73 -18.69
C ARG A 469 -4.89 -38.30 -17.52
N ILE A 470 -6.03 -37.66 -17.76
CA ILE A 470 -6.98 -37.27 -16.71
C ILE A 470 -7.54 -38.50 -15.98
N GLN A 471 -7.79 -39.61 -16.68
CA GLN A 471 -8.19 -40.88 -16.06
C GLN A 471 -7.13 -41.43 -15.11
N VAL A 472 -5.86 -41.41 -15.52
CA VAL A 472 -4.73 -41.85 -14.68
C VAL A 472 -4.59 -40.95 -13.45
N LEU A 473 -4.61 -39.63 -13.63
CA LEU A 473 -4.53 -38.67 -12.53
C LEU A 473 -5.70 -38.84 -11.55
N SER A 474 -6.92 -38.97 -12.06
CA SER A 474 -8.14 -39.18 -11.27
C SER A 474 -8.06 -40.43 -10.39
N LYS A 475 -7.58 -41.55 -10.97
CA LYS A 475 -7.44 -42.82 -10.28
C LYS A 475 -6.33 -42.78 -9.22
N GLY A 476 -5.20 -42.14 -9.56
CA GLY A 476 -4.03 -42.04 -8.68
C GLY A 476 -4.20 -41.02 -7.54
N LEU A 477 -4.94 -39.93 -7.75
CA LEU A 477 -5.15 -38.89 -6.74
C LEU A 477 -6.35 -39.17 -5.86
N PHE A 478 -7.41 -39.78 -6.41
CA PHE A 478 -8.70 -39.91 -5.71
C PHE A 478 -9.23 -41.34 -5.60
N GLY A 479 -8.64 -42.30 -6.30
CA GLY A 479 -9.22 -43.65 -6.40
C GLY A 479 -10.53 -43.69 -7.16
N LEU A 480 -10.83 -42.65 -7.96
CA LEU A 480 -12.04 -42.53 -8.76
C LEU A 480 -11.74 -42.80 -10.23
N GLU A 481 -12.61 -43.56 -10.87
CA GLU A 481 -12.62 -43.70 -12.33
C GLU A 481 -13.62 -42.67 -12.89
N PRO A 482 -13.18 -41.70 -13.70
CA PRO A 482 -14.07 -40.68 -14.22
C PRO A 482 -14.95 -41.27 -15.34
N VAL A 483 -16.17 -40.73 -15.44
CA VAL A 483 -17.10 -41.06 -16.52
C VAL A 483 -16.77 -40.19 -17.72
N VAL A 484 -16.49 -40.82 -18.86
CA VAL A 484 -16.22 -40.14 -20.13
C VAL A 484 -17.47 -40.20 -21.00
N THR A 485 -18.03 -39.05 -21.33
CA THR A 485 -19.23 -38.94 -22.19
C THR A 485 -18.89 -38.17 -23.46
N PRO A 486 -19.07 -38.74 -24.67
CA PRO A 486 -18.87 -38.00 -25.90
C PRO A 486 -19.96 -36.94 -26.07
N ALA A 487 -19.55 -35.74 -26.47
CA ALA A 487 -20.40 -34.61 -26.84
C ALA A 487 -20.00 -34.10 -28.24
N GLN A 488 -20.72 -33.12 -28.78
CA GLN A 488 -20.41 -32.59 -30.11
C GLN A 488 -19.13 -31.75 -30.06
N GLY A 489 -18.03 -32.31 -30.57
CA GLY A 489 -16.71 -31.65 -30.68
C GLY A 489 -15.80 -31.78 -29.44
N TYR A 490 -16.21 -32.54 -28.42
CA TYR A 490 -15.43 -32.74 -27.18
C TYR A 490 -15.92 -33.96 -26.38
N HIS A 491 -15.11 -34.44 -25.44
CA HIS A 491 -15.47 -35.39 -24.40
C HIS A 491 -15.65 -34.68 -23.05
N GLU A 492 -16.72 -35.01 -22.34
CA GLU A 492 -16.89 -34.65 -20.93
C GLU A 492 -16.28 -35.72 -20.03
N VAL A 493 -15.23 -35.37 -19.28
CA VAL A 493 -14.61 -36.21 -18.27
C VAL A 493 -15.11 -35.78 -16.90
N THR A 494 -15.92 -36.62 -16.25
CA THR A 494 -16.63 -36.24 -15.01
C THR A 494 -16.25 -37.12 -13.83
N LEU A 495 -15.78 -36.49 -12.76
CA LEU A 495 -15.54 -37.09 -11.45
C LEU A 495 -16.77 -36.91 -10.57
N GLN A 496 -17.62 -37.93 -10.47
CA GLN A 496 -18.90 -37.86 -9.77
C GLN A 496 -18.74 -38.15 -8.27
N SER A 497 -18.35 -37.15 -7.48
CA SER A 497 -18.37 -37.22 -6.02
C SER A 497 -18.67 -35.87 -5.38
N VAL A 498 -19.67 -35.84 -4.49
CA VAL A 498 -20.02 -34.66 -3.67
C VAL A 498 -18.88 -34.33 -2.70
N ARG A 499 -18.26 -35.36 -2.10
CA ARG A 499 -17.17 -35.20 -1.14
C ARG A 499 -15.94 -34.60 -1.83
N LEU A 500 -15.61 -35.08 -3.03
CA LEU A 500 -14.52 -34.50 -3.82
C LEU A 500 -14.81 -33.05 -4.20
N ALA A 501 -16.04 -32.73 -4.64
CA ALA A 501 -16.41 -31.35 -4.99
C ALA A 501 -16.26 -30.39 -3.80
N ARG A 502 -16.69 -30.80 -2.60
CA ARG A 502 -16.52 -30.02 -1.36
C ARG A 502 -15.06 -29.86 -0.98
N TRP A 503 -14.29 -30.95 -1.05
CA TRP A 503 -12.86 -30.90 -0.77
C TRP A 503 -12.12 -29.99 -1.75
N TRP A 504 -12.45 -30.06 -3.04
CA TRP A 504 -11.87 -29.22 -4.08
C TRP A 504 -12.11 -27.72 -3.82
N GLN A 505 -13.33 -27.39 -3.38
CA GLN A 505 -13.67 -26.04 -2.97
C GLN A 505 -12.90 -25.61 -1.70
N ALA A 506 -12.83 -26.47 -0.68
CA ALA A 506 -12.12 -26.21 0.57
C ALA A 506 -10.60 -26.07 0.36
N ALA A 507 -10.03 -26.79 -0.60
CA ALA A 507 -8.63 -26.71 -0.99
C ALA A 507 -8.31 -25.43 -1.80
N GLY A 508 -9.31 -24.60 -2.11
CA GLY A 508 -9.13 -23.35 -2.86
C GLY A 508 -8.91 -23.54 -4.36
N PHE A 509 -9.27 -24.70 -4.91
CA PHE A 509 -9.09 -25.02 -6.34
C PHE A 509 -10.30 -24.65 -7.20
N ALA A 510 -11.40 -24.18 -6.59
CA ALA A 510 -12.56 -23.69 -7.34
C ALA A 510 -12.23 -22.34 -8.02
N LYS A 511 -12.77 -22.12 -9.22
CA LYS A 511 -12.79 -20.79 -9.87
C LYS A 511 -13.63 -19.85 -9.00
N THR A 512 -13.33 -18.55 -8.99
CA THR A 512 -14.01 -17.56 -8.13
C THR A 512 -14.96 -16.68 -8.91
N LEU A 513 -15.95 -16.06 -8.24
CA LEU A 513 -16.75 -15.03 -8.86
C LEU A 513 -15.90 -13.76 -9.09
N PRO A 514 -16.04 -13.07 -10.23
CA PRO A 514 -15.31 -11.83 -10.50
C PRO A 514 -15.62 -10.69 -9.51
N ALA A 515 -16.84 -10.67 -8.96
CA ALA A 515 -17.29 -9.73 -7.94
C ALA A 515 -18.42 -10.36 -7.11
N ALA A 516 -18.62 -9.89 -5.86
CA ALA A 516 -19.62 -10.43 -4.93
C ALA A 516 -21.08 -10.21 -5.39
N ASP A 517 -21.31 -9.20 -6.25
CA ASP A 517 -22.60 -8.81 -6.82
C ASP A 517 -22.81 -9.33 -8.26
N HIS A 518 -21.88 -10.15 -8.79
CA HIS A 518 -21.95 -10.65 -10.17
C HIS A 518 -23.14 -11.61 -10.37
N ALA A 519 -24.19 -11.11 -11.01
CA ALA A 519 -25.33 -11.90 -11.45
C ALA A 519 -25.09 -12.45 -12.87
N GLY A 520 -24.17 -13.39 -13.02
CA GLY A 520 -23.86 -14.05 -14.30
C GLY A 520 -23.15 -15.40 -14.14
N LYS A 521 -23.03 -16.17 -15.22
CA LYS A 521 -22.34 -17.48 -15.24
C LYS A 521 -20.80 -17.39 -15.24
N GLY A 522 -20.25 -16.19 -15.10
CA GLY A 522 -18.82 -15.94 -15.24
C GLY A 522 -18.07 -16.34 -13.98
N TRP A 523 -17.28 -17.41 -14.07
CA TRP A 523 -16.30 -17.79 -13.05
C TRP A 523 -14.90 -17.45 -13.57
N SER A 524 -14.09 -16.78 -12.76
CA SER A 524 -12.74 -16.37 -13.12
C SER A 524 -11.72 -17.41 -12.65
N PRO A 525 -10.86 -17.93 -13.53
CA PRO A 525 -9.73 -18.74 -13.11
C PRO A 525 -8.71 -17.89 -12.34
N ARG A 526 -7.95 -18.56 -11.49
CA ARG A 526 -6.79 -18.01 -10.76
C ARG A 526 -5.81 -19.14 -10.50
N VAL A 527 -4.53 -18.83 -10.37
CA VAL A 527 -3.55 -19.80 -9.85
C VAL A 527 -3.80 -19.94 -8.34
N PRO A 528 -4.18 -21.12 -7.83
CA PRO A 528 -4.47 -21.27 -6.40
C PRO A 528 -3.27 -20.92 -5.53
N SER A 529 -3.51 -20.27 -4.40
CA SER A 529 -2.48 -19.89 -3.42
C SER A 529 -1.73 -21.14 -2.93
N ALA A 530 -2.46 -22.25 -2.73
CA ALA A 530 -1.85 -23.54 -2.38
C ALA A 530 -0.84 -24.07 -3.42
N ILE A 531 -0.99 -23.72 -4.70
CA ILE A 531 0.02 -24.00 -5.73
C ILE A 531 1.16 -23.01 -5.59
N LEU A 532 0.88 -21.71 -5.53
CA LEU A 532 1.88 -20.63 -5.45
C LEU A 532 2.82 -20.78 -4.24
N GLU A 533 2.31 -21.20 -3.09
CA GLU A 533 3.06 -21.36 -1.84
C GLU A 533 4.04 -22.56 -1.84
N THR A 534 3.90 -23.49 -2.80
CA THR A 534 4.80 -24.66 -2.87
C THR A 534 6.25 -24.30 -3.13
N ASN A 535 6.50 -23.14 -3.76
CA ASN A 535 7.85 -22.73 -4.18
C ASN A 535 8.61 -23.83 -4.94
N ASP A 536 7.89 -24.68 -5.68
CA ASP A 536 8.44 -25.87 -6.33
C ASP A 536 8.27 -25.75 -7.84
N VAL A 537 9.40 -25.75 -8.54
CA VAL A 537 9.48 -25.69 -10.01
C VAL A 537 8.67 -26.82 -10.66
N SER A 538 8.72 -28.04 -10.09
CA SER A 538 8.01 -29.19 -10.64
C SER A 538 6.48 -29.02 -10.53
N VAL A 539 6.00 -28.42 -9.44
CA VAL A 539 4.57 -28.13 -9.22
C VAL A 539 4.10 -27.02 -10.15
N TYR A 540 4.84 -25.91 -10.25
CA TYR A 540 4.51 -24.82 -11.16
C TYR A 540 4.50 -25.27 -12.62
N ALA A 541 5.50 -26.05 -13.03
CA ALA A 541 5.57 -26.60 -14.38
C ALA A 541 4.43 -27.57 -14.66
N ALA A 542 4.05 -28.42 -13.70
CA ALA A 542 2.93 -29.34 -13.87
C ALA A 542 1.59 -28.60 -13.97
N PHE A 543 1.36 -27.56 -13.15
CA PHE A 543 0.18 -26.69 -13.28
C PHE A 543 0.10 -26.05 -14.67
N LEU A 544 1.20 -25.47 -15.15
CA LEU A 544 1.25 -24.89 -16.49
C LEU A 544 1.06 -25.93 -17.59
N ARG A 545 1.56 -27.15 -17.43
CA ARG A 545 1.33 -28.26 -18.36
C ARG A 545 -0.17 -28.53 -18.49
N GLY A 546 -0.85 -28.84 -17.39
CA GLY A 546 -2.29 -29.12 -17.43
C GLY A 546 -3.11 -27.97 -18.00
N LEU A 547 -2.71 -26.73 -17.73
CA LEU A 547 -3.35 -25.54 -18.31
C LEU A 547 -3.14 -25.44 -19.82
N PHE A 548 -1.93 -25.73 -20.33
CA PHE A 548 -1.63 -25.72 -21.76
C PHE A 548 -2.25 -26.90 -22.51
N GLU A 549 -2.42 -28.04 -21.86
CA GLU A 549 -3.14 -29.18 -22.45
C GLU A 549 -4.66 -28.92 -22.55
N ALA A 550 -5.20 -28.00 -21.74
CA ALA A 550 -6.61 -27.58 -21.84
C ALA A 550 -6.80 -26.41 -22.82
N ASP A 551 -6.25 -25.24 -22.48
CA ASP A 551 -6.50 -23.96 -23.19
C ASP A 551 -5.32 -23.54 -24.08
N GLY A 552 -4.35 -24.42 -24.28
CA GLY A 552 -3.14 -24.12 -25.05
C GLY A 552 -3.30 -24.37 -26.54
N THR A 553 -2.52 -23.63 -27.33
CA THR A 553 -2.43 -23.79 -28.77
C THR A 553 -1.05 -23.37 -29.26
N VAL A 554 -0.58 -24.01 -30.32
CA VAL A 554 0.64 -23.62 -31.03
C VAL A 554 0.23 -22.84 -32.28
N LEU A 555 0.36 -21.52 -32.23
CA LEU A 555 0.11 -20.66 -33.38
C LEU A 555 1.43 -20.13 -33.92
N GLU A 556 1.66 -20.32 -35.21
CA GLU A 556 2.89 -19.88 -35.90
C GLU A 556 4.16 -20.44 -35.21
N GLY A 557 4.08 -21.66 -34.69
CA GLY A 557 5.19 -22.31 -33.98
C GLY A 557 5.44 -21.79 -32.56
N VAL A 558 4.57 -20.92 -32.03
CA VAL A 558 4.70 -20.35 -30.68
C VAL A 558 3.65 -20.97 -29.76
N PRO A 559 4.05 -21.70 -28.71
CA PRO A 559 3.12 -22.17 -27.69
C PRO A 559 2.47 -20.99 -26.97
N SER A 560 1.16 -21.04 -26.83
CA SER A 560 0.37 -20.00 -26.20
C SER A 560 -0.83 -20.58 -25.47
N VAL A 561 -1.31 -19.87 -24.45
CA VAL A 561 -2.56 -20.17 -23.75
C VAL A 561 -3.47 -18.95 -23.83
N SER A 562 -4.75 -19.16 -24.06
CA SER A 562 -5.74 -18.07 -24.13
C SER A 562 -6.67 -18.14 -22.93
N THR A 563 -7.03 -16.99 -22.38
CA THR A 563 -8.03 -16.91 -21.30
C THR A 563 -8.90 -15.67 -21.46
N ALA A 564 -10.14 -15.74 -20.99
CA ALA A 564 -11.05 -14.59 -20.90
C ALA A 564 -10.82 -13.75 -19.62
N SER A 565 -9.76 -14.04 -18.84
CA SER A 565 -9.43 -13.33 -17.61
C SER A 565 -8.06 -12.67 -17.71
N GLU A 566 -8.04 -11.32 -17.73
CA GLU A 566 -6.79 -10.56 -17.74
C GLU A 566 -5.94 -10.84 -16.49
N SER A 567 -6.56 -10.96 -15.32
CA SER A 567 -5.84 -11.24 -14.07
C SER A 567 -5.20 -12.61 -14.09
N PHE A 568 -5.91 -13.63 -14.58
CA PHE A 568 -5.33 -14.97 -14.71
C PHE A 568 -4.18 -15.00 -15.71
N ALA A 569 -4.32 -14.31 -16.85
CA ALA A 569 -3.22 -14.15 -17.81
C ALA A 569 -1.99 -13.52 -17.13
N ALA A 570 -2.16 -12.51 -16.28
CA ALA A 570 -1.07 -11.89 -15.54
C ALA A 570 -0.39 -12.84 -14.53
N GLU A 571 -1.16 -13.68 -13.83
CA GLU A 571 -0.61 -14.69 -12.90
C GLU A 571 0.17 -15.78 -13.65
N VAL A 572 -0.36 -16.30 -14.76
CA VAL A 572 0.33 -17.27 -15.62
C VAL A 572 1.65 -16.72 -16.13
N ARG A 573 1.69 -15.45 -16.54
CA ARG A 573 2.93 -14.78 -16.95
C ARG A 573 3.94 -14.69 -15.81
N THR A 574 3.47 -14.44 -14.59
CA THR A 574 4.34 -14.34 -13.41
C THR A 574 4.95 -15.69 -13.08
N LEU A 575 4.19 -16.79 -13.18
CA LEU A 575 4.72 -18.14 -13.09
C LEU A 575 5.83 -18.37 -14.13
N PHE A 576 5.61 -18.02 -15.39
CA PHE A 576 6.64 -18.15 -16.42
C PHE A 576 7.91 -17.34 -16.09
N LEU A 577 7.78 -16.10 -15.61
CA LEU A 577 8.94 -15.29 -15.22
C LEU A 577 9.76 -15.94 -14.11
N VAL A 578 9.09 -16.48 -13.10
CA VAL A 578 9.71 -17.17 -11.97
C VAL A 578 10.42 -18.44 -12.42
N LEU A 579 9.89 -19.12 -13.45
CA LEU A 579 10.53 -20.24 -14.14
C LEU A 579 11.61 -19.82 -15.16
N GLY A 580 11.91 -18.53 -15.28
CA GLY A 580 12.95 -18.01 -16.19
C GLY A 580 12.51 -17.85 -17.65
N MET A 581 11.22 -17.90 -17.94
CA MET A 581 10.65 -17.79 -19.28
C MET A 581 9.94 -16.45 -19.48
N ALA A 582 10.32 -15.73 -20.54
CA ALA A 582 9.64 -14.49 -20.94
C ALA A 582 8.41 -14.80 -21.81
N THR A 583 7.40 -13.95 -21.70
CA THR A 583 6.13 -14.06 -22.42
C THR A 583 5.69 -12.72 -23.00
N THR A 584 4.79 -12.78 -23.98
CA THR A 584 4.03 -11.64 -24.47
C THR A 584 2.54 -11.90 -24.30
N THR A 585 1.73 -10.85 -24.19
CA THR A 585 0.27 -10.99 -24.26
C THR A 585 -0.26 -10.26 -25.47
N ARG A 586 -1.08 -10.96 -26.25
CA ARG A 586 -1.86 -10.39 -27.34
C ARG A 586 -3.33 -10.39 -26.91
N MET A 587 -4.00 -9.26 -27.09
CA MET A 587 -5.46 -9.22 -27.00
C MET A 587 -6.04 -9.72 -28.32
N THR A 588 -6.94 -10.69 -28.23
CA THR A 588 -7.67 -11.26 -29.36
C THR A 588 -9.16 -11.22 -29.07
N THR A 589 -9.98 -11.46 -30.10
CA THR A 589 -11.42 -11.58 -29.96
C THR A 589 -11.77 -13.05 -30.13
N GLY A 590 -12.41 -13.64 -29.12
CA GLY A 590 -12.88 -15.03 -29.15
C GLY A 590 -14.02 -15.21 -30.15
N GLY A 591 -14.32 -16.47 -30.49
CA GLY A 591 -15.37 -16.81 -31.47
C GLY A 591 -16.77 -16.28 -31.14
N PHE A 592 -17.02 -15.95 -29.87
CA PHE A 592 -18.28 -15.35 -29.39
C PHE A 592 -18.20 -13.84 -29.16
N GLY A 593 -17.14 -13.17 -29.62
CA GLY A 593 -16.97 -11.71 -29.51
C GLY A 593 -16.36 -11.22 -28.19
N SER A 594 -16.01 -12.12 -27.26
CA SER A 594 -15.36 -11.76 -26.00
C SER A 594 -13.89 -11.39 -26.20
N THR A 595 -13.39 -10.44 -25.41
CA THR A 595 -11.95 -10.16 -25.33
C THR A 595 -11.23 -11.36 -24.69
N MET A 596 -10.17 -11.82 -25.33
CA MET A 596 -9.31 -12.90 -24.87
C MET A 596 -7.88 -12.38 -24.73
N TRP A 597 -7.19 -12.84 -23.70
CA TRP A 597 -5.78 -12.55 -23.43
C TRP A 597 -4.97 -13.80 -23.73
N GLN A 598 -4.21 -13.73 -24.83
CA GLN A 598 -3.35 -14.83 -25.26
C GLN A 598 -1.94 -14.62 -24.72
N VAL A 599 -1.52 -15.42 -23.75
CA VAL A 599 -0.16 -15.46 -23.22
C VAL A 599 0.69 -16.35 -24.13
N ARG A 600 1.71 -15.78 -24.75
CA ARG A 600 2.58 -16.45 -25.73
C ARG A 600 3.98 -16.55 -25.15
N LEU A 601 4.58 -17.74 -25.19
CA LEU A 601 5.99 -17.90 -24.88
C LEU A 601 6.82 -17.09 -25.88
N ARG A 602 7.79 -16.33 -25.39
CA ARG A 602 8.74 -15.66 -26.27
C ARG A 602 9.81 -16.68 -26.63
N ASN A 603 10.05 -16.93 -27.92
CA ASN A 603 11.24 -17.67 -28.34
C ASN A 603 12.45 -16.94 -27.73
N THR A 604 13.20 -17.65 -26.89
CA THR A 604 14.42 -17.16 -26.27
C THR A 604 15.58 -17.26 -27.25
#